data_AF-A0A1B8TJ28-F1
#
_entry.id   AF-A0A1B8TJ28-F1
#
_cell.length_a   1.000
_cell.length_b   1.000
_cell.length_c   1.000
_cell.angle_alpha   90.00
_cell.angle_beta   90.00
_cell.angle_gamma   90.00
#
_symmetry.space_group_name_H-M   'P 1'
#
loop_
_entity.id
_entity.type
_entity.pdbx_description
1 polymer ?
#
loop_
_entity_poly.entity_id
_entity_poly.type
_entity_poly.pdbx_seq_one_letter_code
_entity_poly.pdbx_strand_id
1 'polypeptide(L)'
;MAFTQNDLIGFKDAQGTVQVPPRLSPMFTMARRFEHIIATGEETADGYRTYHLLRDGRRVAPDAVYFFDNAPVCESENSIRFRDRQRDKVGFLDGHGRVLIPAELSDASAMRNGMVVALTGASRTCADPGISLEHCEHRGWKGGTELLLDRHGKALVSNFDSTRAGALDWFSQQVSEQPSNDPRRVSFQGVDGRYISFVDIEKDFALWFRDVFLAQLDDDSLKAHSYSRVWHGQGSESLDDWQAAPVGDVLRQHVAELRKRLETLRASGGYGVRQDDMGWPFDPESDPQYFDNCGDFAQWMTPKVSAMEHWEQGSFEPAKHASFDFIRTADGYRLVAFSIPKQ
;
A
#
# COMPACT_ATOMS: atom_id res chain seq x y z
N MET A 1 7.05 -19.02 4.54
CA MET A 1 7.87 -17.97 5.17
C MET A 1 9.28 -18.04 4.63
N ALA A 2 9.85 -16.91 4.25
CA ALA A 2 11.25 -16.81 3.89
C ALA A 2 12.16 -17.07 5.10
N PHE A 3 13.36 -17.58 4.85
CA PHE A 3 14.45 -17.65 5.83
C PHE A 3 15.79 -17.54 5.11
N THR A 4 16.81 -17.07 5.81
CA THR A 4 18.14 -16.84 5.24
C THR A 4 19.16 -17.81 5.83
N GLN A 5 20.03 -18.34 4.97
CA GLN A 5 21.21 -19.12 5.37
C GLN A 5 22.34 -18.83 4.37
N ASN A 6 23.53 -18.47 4.87
CA ASN A 6 24.67 -18.06 4.04
C ASN A 6 24.31 -16.98 3.00
N ASP A 7 23.57 -15.95 3.44
CA ASP A 7 23.06 -14.85 2.61
C ASP A 7 22.12 -15.25 1.46
N LEU A 8 21.72 -16.52 1.38
CA LEU A 8 20.76 -17.02 0.41
C LEU A 8 19.39 -17.22 1.06
N ILE A 9 18.35 -16.98 0.28
CA ILE A 9 16.95 -17.08 0.72
C ILE A 9 16.41 -18.47 0.36
N GLY A 10 15.73 -19.07 1.33
CA GLY A 10 14.90 -20.25 1.20
C GLY A 10 13.49 -19.98 1.72
N PHE A 11 12.59 -20.96 1.55
CA PHE A 11 11.22 -20.89 2.05
C PHE A 11 10.83 -22.14 2.80
N LYS A 12 10.19 -21.95 3.95
CA LYS A 12 9.60 -23.00 4.79
C LYS A 12 8.09 -22.82 4.90
N ASP A 13 7.36 -23.91 5.12
CA ASP A 13 5.94 -23.85 5.43
C ASP A 13 5.68 -23.42 6.89
N ALA A 14 4.40 -23.40 7.28
CA ALA A 14 3.98 -22.99 8.63
C ALA A 14 4.45 -23.96 9.72
N GLN A 15 4.75 -25.21 9.38
CA GLN A 15 5.30 -26.23 10.28
C GLN A 15 6.84 -26.16 10.36
N GLY A 16 7.46 -25.27 9.59
CA GLY A 16 8.90 -25.10 9.53
C GLY A 16 9.62 -26.08 8.60
N THR A 17 8.89 -26.87 7.81
CA THR A 17 9.49 -27.78 6.83
C THR A 17 10.00 -26.96 5.65
N VAL A 18 11.26 -27.18 5.27
CA VAL A 18 11.89 -26.48 4.14
C VAL A 18 11.27 -26.96 2.83
N GLN A 19 10.61 -26.04 2.12
CA GLN A 19 9.99 -26.27 0.82
C GLN A 19 10.90 -25.82 -0.32
N VAL A 20 11.66 -24.74 -0.10
CA VAL A 20 12.73 -24.29 -0.98
C VAL A 20 14.00 -24.13 -0.15
N PRO A 21 15.06 -24.89 -0.42
CA PRO A 21 16.32 -24.72 0.31
C PRO A 21 16.95 -23.35 0.02
N PRO A 22 17.79 -22.82 0.92
CA PRO A 22 18.49 -21.55 0.73
C PRO A 22 19.38 -21.59 -0.51
N ARG A 23 18.92 -20.95 -1.58
CA ARG A 23 19.63 -20.90 -2.88
C ARG A 23 19.30 -19.66 -3.70
N LEU A 24 18.29 -18.91 -3.30
CA LEU A 24 17.79 -17.75 -4.02
C LEU A 24 18.59 -16.52 -3.59
N SER A 25 18.97 -15.68 -4.55
CA SER A 25 19.71 -14.45 -4.25
C SER A 25 18.77 -13.38 -3.67
N PRO A 26 19.17 -12.68 -2.59
CA PRO A 26 18.40 -11.57 -2.03
C PRO A 26 18.24 -10.39 -3.00
N MET A 27 19.08 -10.31 -4.04
CA MET A 27 18.95 -9.29 -5.09
C MET A 27 17.72 -9.48 -5.97
N PHE A 28 17.17 -10.70 -6.04
CA PHE A 28 16.11 -11.05 -6.98
C PHE A 28 14.81 -11.50 -6.33
N THR A 29 14.74 -11.56 -4.99
CA THR A 29 13.49 -11.77 -4.28
C THR A 29 13.44 -10.93 -3.02
N MET A 30 12.34 -10.17 -2.86
CA MET A 30 11.96 -9.50 -1.61
C MET A 30 10.80 -10.21 -0.92
N ALA A 31 10.32 -11.32 -1.48
CA ALA A 31 9.20 -12.06 -0.94
C ALA A 31 9.52 -12.61 0.46
N ARG A 32 8.82 -12.11 1.48
CA ARG A 32 8.80 -12.67 2.84
C ARG A 32 7.84 -13.86 2.94
N ARG A 33 6.82 -13.89 2.09
CA ARG A 33 5.85 -14.98 1.97
C ARG A 33 5.75 -15.46 0.52
N PHE A 34 5.59 -16.76 0.36
CA PHE A 34 5.47 -17.43 -0.94
C PHE A 34 4.13 -18.16 -0.98
N GLU A 35 3.11 -17.52 -1.57
CA GLU A 35 1.74 -18.05 -1.62
C GLU A 35 1.52 -18.95 -2.83
N HIS A 36 1.80 -18.49 -4.04
CA HIS A 36 1.65 -19.33 -5.24
C HIS A 36 2.80 -19.12 -6.23
N ILE A 37 3.25 -17.88 -6.39
CA ILE A 37 4.29 -17.49 -7.35
C ILE A 37 5.18 -16.37 -6.75
N ILE A 38 6.50 -16.44 -6.95
CA ILE A 38 7.42 -15.36 -6.54
C ILE A 38 8.36 -14.99 -7.68
N ALA A 39 8.73 -13.71 -7.77
CA ALA A 39 9.89 -13.28 -8.55
C ALA A 39 11.16 -13.68 -7.80
N THR A 40 12.12 -14.31 -8.50
CA THR A 40 13.36 -14.77 -7.88
C THR A 40 14.52 -14.90 -8.88
N GLY A 41 15.69 -15.26 -8.38
CA GLY A 41 16.86 -15.53 -9.19
C GLY A 41 17.99 -16.19 -8.41
N GLU A 42 18.94 -16.75 -9.14
CA GLU A 42 20.08 -17.49 -8.61
C GLU A 42 21.35 -16.99 -9.27
N GLU A 43 22.44 -17.00 -8.52
CA GLU A 43 23.78 -16.88 -9.10
C GLU A 43 24.16 -18.21 -9.77
N THR A 44 24.75 -18.12 -10.96
CA THR A 44 25.21 -19.24 -11.77
C THR A 44 26.63 -18.95 -12.25
N ALA A 45 27.31 -19.96 -12.78
CA ALA A 45 28.66 -19.80 -13.33
C ALA A 45 28.73 -18.73 -14.44
N ASP A 46 27.63 -18.52 -15.17
CA ASP A 46 27.54 -17.59 -16.31
C ASP A 46 26.91 -16.22 -15.91
N GLY A 47 26.83 -15.92 -14.61
CA GLY A 47 26.17 -14.73 -14.08
C GLY A 47 24.82 -15.06 -13.44
N TYR A 48 23.84 -14.18 -13.58
CA TYR A 48 22.56 -14.33 -12.88
C TYR A 48 21.46 -14.87 -13.79
N ARG A 49 20.58 -15.72 -13.23
CA ARG A 49 19.34 -16.13 -13.89
C ARG A 49 18.15 -15.70 -13.06
N THR A 50 17.21 -15.01 -13.70
CA THR A 50 15.97 -14.57 -13.05
C THR A 50 14.79 -15.31 -13.63
N TYR A 51 13.78 -15.60 -12.81
CA TYR A 51 12.58 -16.33 -13.20
C TYR A 51 11.49 -16.17 -12.15
N HIS A 52 10.27 -16.60 -12.45
CA HIS A 52 9.23 -16.76 -11.45
C HIS A 52 9.18 -18.21 -10.98
N LEU A 53 9.18 -18.43 -9.65
CA LEU A 53 9.12 -19.76 -9.04
C LEU A 53 7.69 -20.04 -8.57
N LEU A 54 7.16 -21.21 -8.95
CA LEU A 54 5.87 -21.72 -8.47
C LEU A 54 6.05 -22.63 -7.26
N ARG A 55 5.01 -22.80 -6.44
CA ARG A 55 5.04 -23.71 -5.27
C ARG A 55 5.36 -25.16 -5.60
N ASP A 56 5.03 -25.61 -6.81
CA ASP A 56 5.34 -26.96 -7.30
C ASP A 56 6.81 -27.10 -7.78
N GLY A 57 7.62 -26.05 -7.64
CA GLY A 57 9.03 -26.03 -8.00
C GLY A 57 9.30 -25.68 -9.47
N ARG A 58 8.26 -25.56 -10.32
CA ARG A 58 8.45 -25.13 -11.70
C ARG A 58 8.95 -23.69 -11.76
N ARG A 59 9.85 -23.44 -12.71
CA ARG A 59 10.37 -22.12 -13.06
C ARG A 59 9.67 -21.67 -14.34
N VAL A 60 9.11 -20.48 -14.34
CA VAL A 60 8.38 -19.91 -15.49
C VAL A 60 8.91 -18.52 -15.83
N ALA A 61 8.63 -18.07 -17.05
CA ALA A 61 8.99 -16.74 -17.55
C ALA A 61 10.47 -16.36 -17.27
N PRO A 62 11.44 -17.14 -17.79
CA PRO A 62 12.86 -16.85 -17.59
C PRO A 62 13.20 -15.45 -18.10
N ASP A 63 14.03 -14.75 -17.33
CA ASP A 63 14.53 -13.41 -17.61
C ASP A 63 13.45 -12.33 -17.79
N ALA A 64 12.24 -12.58 -17.28
CA ALA A 64 11.10 -11.69 -17.38
C ALA A 64 10.64 -11.11 -16.03
N VAL A 65 11.48 -11.16 -15.00
CA VAL A 65 11.15 -10.55 -13.70
C VAL A 65 10.95 -9.04 -13.88
N TYR A 66 9.82 -8.54 -13.37
CA TYR A 66 9.56 -7.11 -13.30
C TYR A 66 10.21 -6.53 -12.04
N PHE A 67 10.97 -5.46 -12.23
CA PHE A 67 11.54 -4.64 -11.16
C PHE A 67 10.82 -3.30 -11.12
N PHE A 68 10.42 -2.89 -9.92
CA PHE A 68 10.03 -1.52 -9.63
C PHE A 68 11.23 -0.85 -8.94
N ASP A 69 11.71 0.26 -9.50
CA ASP A 69 12.99 0.84 -9.12
C ASP A 69 14.12 -0.22 -9.22
N ASN A 70 14.70 -0.64 -8.10
CA ASN A 70 15.72 -1.68 -8.00
C ASN A 70 15.24 -2.97 -7.32
N ALA A 71 13.93 -3.09 -7.10
CA ALA A 71 13.31 -4.15 -6.30
C ALA A 71 12.39 -5.06 -7.15
N PRO A 72 12.51 -6.39 -7.05
CA PRO A 72 11.55 -7.31 -7.65
C PRO A 72 10.21 -7.21 -6.91
N VAL A 73 9.11 -7.22 -7.67
CA VAL A 73 7.76 -7.13 -7.09
C VAL A 73 7.28 -8.47 -6.53
N CYS A 74 6.37 -8.42 -5.56
CA CYS A 74 5.70 -9.60 -5.02
C CYS A 74 4.36 -9.91 -5.67
N GLU A 75 3.89 -11.12 -5.41
CA GLU A 75 2.54 -11.58 -5.74
C GLU A 75 1.47 -10.76 -5.01
N SER A 76 0.42 -10.39 -5.74
CA SER A 76 -0.82 -9.80 -5.23
C SER A 76 -2.01 -10.51 -5.86
N GLU A 77 -2.93 -10.99 -5.03
CA GLU A 77 -4.18 -11.66 -5.47
C GLU A 77 -3.97 -12.81 -6.48
N ASN A 78 -3.04 -13.72 -6.17
CA ASN A 78 -2.69 -14.85 -7.04
C ASN A 78 -2.18 -14.41 -8.44
N SER A 79 -1.55 -13.23 -8.50
CA SER A 79 -0.97 -12.68 -9.72
C SER A 79 0.35 -11.95 -9.47
N ILE A 80 1.21 -11.91 -10.48
CA ILE A 80 2.49 -11.19 -10.41
C ILE A 80 2.82 -10.56 -11.76
N ARG A 81 3.40 -9.35 -11.73
CA ARG A 81 3.84 -8.67 -12.95
C ARG A 81 5.09 -9.34 -13.52
N PHE A 82 5.19 -9.34 -14.84
CA PHE A 82 6.39 -9.74 -15.57
C PHE A 82 6.70 -8.71 -16.66
N ARG A 83 7.97 -8.60 -17.07
CA ARG A 83 8.44 -7.67 -18.09
C ARG A 83 8.97 -8.45 -19.30
N ASP A 84 8.38 -8.25 -20.47
CA ASP A 84 9.02 -8.54 -21.75
C ASP A 84 10.10 -7.47 -21.98
N ARG A 85 11.36 -7.84 -21.79
CA ARG A 85 12.50 -6.91 -21.93
C ARG A 85 12.76 -6.49 -23.37
N GLN A 86 12.40 -7.31 -24.36
CA GLN A 86 12.62 -6.98 -25.77
C GLN A 86 11.65 -5.89 -26.23
N ARG A 87 10.40 -5.95 -25.76
CA ARG A 87 9.37 -4.96 -26.09
C ARG A 87 9.25 -3.84 -25.05
N ASP A 88 9.93 -3.97 -23.93
CA ASP A 88 9.81 -3.14 -22.73
C ASP A 88 8.35 -3.01 -22.25
N LYS A 89 7.63 -4.15 -22.24
CA LYS A 89 6.21 -4.23 -21.89
C LYS A 89 5.95 -5.07 -20.66
N VAL A 90 4.90 -4.73 -19.94
CA VAL A 90 4.46 -5.38 -18.71
C VAL A 90 3.23 -6.23 -18.99
N GLY A 91 3.20 -7.43 -18.42
CA GLY A 91 2.04 -8.31 -18.35
C GLY A 91 1.89 -8.92 -16.97
N PHE A 92 0.95 -9.85 -16.82
CA PHE A 92 0.67 -10.54 -15.56
C PHE A 92 0.64 -12.05 -15.76
N LEU A 93 1.24 -12.77 -14.82
CA LEU A 93 1.08 -14.22 -14.63
C LEU A 93 0.11 -14.48 -13.49
N ASP A 94 -0.63 -15.59 -13.53
CA ASP A 94 -1.31 -16.16 -12.36
C ASP A 94 -0.36 -17.01 -11.50
N GLY A 95 -0.82 -17.47 -10.34
CA GLY A 95 -0.05 -18.36 -9.47
C GLY A 95 0.21 -19.78 -10.01
N HIS A 96 -0.26 -20.10 -11.22
CA HIS A 96 0.12 -21.30 -11.96
C HIS A 96 1.13 -21.01 -13.08
N GLY A 97 1.58 -19.76 -13.22
CA GLY A 97 2.51 -19.29 -14.24
C GLY A 97 1.86 -19.09 -15.62
N ARG A 98 0.53 -19.00 -15.70
CA ARG A 98 -0.19 -18.74 -16.95
C ARG A 98 -0.39 -17.24 -17.13
N VAL A 99 -0.34 -16.78 -18.38
CA VAL A 99 -0.56 -15.36 -18.70
C VAL A 99 -2.01 -14.98 -18.42
N LEU A 100 -2.22 -14.03 -17.51
CA LEU A 100 -3.50 -13.36 -17.25
C LEU A 100 -3.72 -12.18 -18.18
N ILE A 101 -2.68 -11.35 -18.31
CA ILE A 101 -2.64 -10.18 -19.18
C ILE A 101 -1.34 -10.28 -19.99
N PRO A 102 -1.40 -10.28 -21.34
CA PRO A 102 -0.20 -10.29 -22.19
C PRO A 102 0.71 -9.08 -21.91
N ALA A 103 2.00 -9.22 -22.25
CA ALA A 103 2.97 -8.14 -22.11
C ALA A 103 2.78 -7.07 -23.20
N GLU A 104 1.78 -6.21 -23.00
CA GLU A 104 1.39 -5.14 -23.94
C GLU A 104 1.31 -3.77 -23.26
N LEU A 105 1.34 -3.73 -21.93
CA LEU A 105 1.25 -2.51 -21.13
C LEU A 105 2.62 -1.82 -21.07
N SER A 106 2.66 -0.50 -21.08
CA SER A 106 3.90 0.23 -20.77
C SER A 106 4.25 0.09 -19.28
N ASP A 107 3.25 0.23 -18.41
CA ASP A 107 3.39 -0.04 -16.97
C ASP A 107 2.07 -0.47 -16.32
N ALA A 108 2.13 -1.03 -15.11
CA ALA A 108 0.93 -1.39 -14.35
C ALA A 108 1.15 -1.46 -12.82
N SER A 109 0.12 -1.12 -12.05
CA SER A 109 0.05 -1.35 -10.61
C SER A 109 -0.01 -2.85 -10.29
N ALA A 110 0.15 -3.23 -9.00
CA ALA A 110 -0.26 -4.56 -8.56
C ALA A 110 -1.78 -4.74 -8.73
N MET A 111 -2.22 -6.00 -8.80
CA MET A 111 -3.65 -6.37 -8.81
C MET A 111 -4.28 -6.04 -7.46
N ARG A 112 -5.42 -5.35 -7.47
CA ARG A 112 -6.23 -5.01 -6.29
C ARG A 112 -7.71 -5.16 -6.63
N ASN A 113 -8.43 -5.95 -5.85
CA ASN A 113 -9.80 -6.39 -6.08
C ASN A 113 -10.06 -6.81 -7.54
N GLY A 114 -9.15 -7.61 -8.12
CA GLY A 114 -9.25 -8.08 -9.50
C GLY A 114 -9.12 -6.99 -10.57
N MET A 115 -8.56 -5.83 -10.23
CA MET A 115 -8.33 -4.73 -11.15
C MET A 115 -6.86 -4.27 -11.12
N VAL A 116 -6.42 -3.66 -12.21
CA VAL A 116 -5.09 -3.05 -12.33
C VAL A 116 -5.21 -1.66 -12.96
N VAL A 117 -4.46 -0.71 -12.42
CA VAL A 117 -4.23 0.58 -13.07
C VAL A 117 -3.08 0.39 -14.05
N ALA A 118 -3.31 0.65 -15.32
CA ALA A 118 -2.37 0.37 -16.39
C ALA A 118 -2.08 1.62 -17.23
N LEU A 119 -0.83 1.76 -17.67
CA LEU A 119 -0.42 2.74 -18.66
C LEU A 119 -0.17 2.02 -19.99
N THR A 120 -0.81 2.48 -21.07
CA THR A 120 -0.66 1.92 -22.42
C THR A 120 -0.15 2.96 -23.40
N GLY A 121 0.57 2.53 -24.44
CA GLY A 121 1.04 3.43 -25.50
C GLY A 121 2.07 4.51 -25.09
N ALA A 122 2.57 4.49 -23.86
CA ALA A 122 3.60 5.43 -23.41
C ALA A 122 5.00 5.04 -23.91
N SER A 123 5.84 6.05 -24.10
CA SER A 123 7.27 5.90 -24.43
C SER A 123 8.15 6.26 -23.24
N ARG A 124 9.33 5.64 -23.15
CA ARG A 124 10.32 5.96 -22.12
C ARG A 124 10.85 7.39 -22.27
N THR A 125 11.12 8.03 -21.15
CA THR A 125 11.81 9.32 -21.08
C THR A 125 12.93 9.29 -20.07
N CYS A 126 13.91 10.17 -20.24
CA CYS A 126 14.94 10.40 -19.24
C CYS A 126 14.65 11.71 -18.49
N ALA A 127 14.63 11.65 -17.16
CA ALA A 127 14.51 12.83 -16.31
C ALA A 127 15.88 13.48 -16.03
N ASP A 128 16.98 12.79 -16.31
CA ASP A 128 18.34 13.32 -16.10
C ASP A 128 18.71 14.34 -17.19
N PRO A 129 19.04 15.60 -16.82
CA PRO A 129 19.34 16.64 -17.79
C PRO A 129 20.57 16.30 -18.64
N GLY A 130 20.38 16.31 -19.97
CA GLY A 130 21.48 16.10 -20.93
C GLY A 130 21.94 14.64 -21.09
N ILE A 131 21.25 13.70 -20.46
CA ILE A 131 21.58 12.27 -20.53
C ILE A 131 20.65 11.55 -21.53
N SER A 132 21.22 10.65 -22.32
CA SER A 132 20.44 9.80 -23.24
C SER A 132 19.65 8.74 -22.47
N LEU A 133 18.58 8.20 -23.05
CA LEU A 133 17.81 7.11 -22.43
C LEU A 133 18.67 5.89 -22.05
N GLU A 134 19.70 5.61 -22.83
CA GLU A 134 20.59 4.45 -22.63
C GLU A 134 21.38 4.55 -21.33
N HIS A 135 21.79 5.77 -20.95
CA HIS A 135 22.58 6.06 -19.75
C HIS A 135 21.76 6.69 -18.63
N CYS A 136 20.43 6.74 -18.78
CA CYS A 136 19.56 7.38 -17.83
C CYS A 136 19.29 6.48 -16.62
N GLU A 137 19.53 7.01 -15.43
CA GLU A 137 19.18 6.37 -14.16
C GLU A 137 17.72 6.66 -13.83
N HIS A 138 17.26 7.90 -14.01
CA HIS A 138 15.88 8.30 -13.70
C HIS A 138 14.99 8.20 -14.94
N ARG A 139 14.58 6.96 -15.26
CA ARG A 139 13.68 6.68 -16.38
C ARG A 139 12.23 6.93 -15.99
N GLY A 140 11.51 7.64 -16.84
CA GLY A 140 10.07 7.89 -16.70
C GLY A 140 9.27 7.42 -17.92
N TRP A 141 7.99 7.74 -17.91
CA TRP A 141 7.07 7.54 -19.03
C TRP A 141 6.52 8.88 -19.52
N LYS A 142 6.31 9.00 -20.83
CA LYS A 142 5.65 10.15 -21.45
C LYS A 142 4.56 9.70 -22.43
N GLY A 143 3.44 10.43 -22.36
CA GLY A 143 2.25 10.15 -23.16
C GLY A 143 1.57 8.86 -22.74
N GLY A 144 0.80 8.28 -23.66
CA GLY A 144 0.01 7.09 -23.40
C GLY A 144 -1.36 7.38 -22.78
N THR A 145 -2.05 6.30 -22.42
CA THR A 145 -3.39 6.34 -21.82
C THR A 145 -3.42 5.50 -20.56
N GLU A 146 -3.85 6.12 -19.47
CA GLU A 146 -4.12 5.45 -18.21
C GLU A 146 -5.50 4.79 -18.24
N LEU A 147 -5.53 3.52 -17.86
CA LEU A 147 -6.71 2.67 -17.91
C LEU A 147 -6.90 2.00 -16.55
N LEU A 148 -8.15 1.76 -16.19
CA LEU A 148 -8.48 0.74 -15.21
C LEU A 148 -8.86 -0.52 -15.99
N LEU A 149 -8.14 -1.62 -15.78
CA LEU A 149 -8.42 -2.90 -16.41
C LEU A 149 -8.94 -3.90 -15.38
N ASP A 150 -9.74 -4.86 -15.82
CA ASP A 150 -10.02 -6.06 -15.03
C ASP A 150 -8.84 -7.05 -15.06
N ARG A 151 -8.96 -8.13 -14.28
CA ARG A 151 -7.95 -9.20 -14.15
C ARG A 151 -7.58 -9.91 -15.45
N HIS A 152 -8.36 -9.72 -16.53
CA HIS A 152 -8.13 -10.31 -17.84
C HIS A 152 -7.68 -9.26 -18.88
N GLY A 153 -7.37 -8.04 -18.43
CA GLY A 153 -6.89 -6.96 -19.28
C GLY A 153 -8.00 -6.25 -20.05
N LYS A 154 -9.28 -6.49 -19.73
CA LYS A 154 -10.38 -5.75 -20.35
C LYS A 154 -10.48 -4.37 -19.72
N ALA A 155 -10.53 -3.34 -20.55
CA ALA A 155 -10.74 -1.97 -20.08
C ALA A 155 -12.10 -1.81 -19.39
N LEU A 156 -12.06 -1.31 -18.16
CA LEU A 156 -13.21 -0.91 -17.37
C LEU A 156 -13.44 0.60 -17.48
N VAL A 157 -12.37 1.39 -17.32
CA VAL A 157 -12.37 2.86 -17.43
C VAL A 157 -11.24 3.29 -18.36
N SER A 158 -11.56 4.17 -19.31
CA SER A 158 -10.57 4.89 -20.11
C SER A 158 -10.20 6.23 -19.47
N ASN A 159 -8.95 6.66 -19.57
CA ASN A 159 -8.44 7.89 -18.94
C ASN A 159 -8.66 7.90 -17.42
N PHE A 160 -8.35 6.76 -16.79
CA PHE A 160 -8.40 6.65 -15.33
C PHE A 160 -7.33 7.54 -14.71
N ASP A 161 -7.70 8.43 -13.78
CA ASP A 161 -6.76 9.29 -13.04
C ASP A 161 -5.94 8.44 -12.06
N SER A 162 -4.75 7.99 -12.49
CA SER A 162 -3.90 7.10 -11.69
C SER A 162 -3.44 7.72 -10.37
N THR A 163 -3.41 9.06 -10.28
CA THR A 163 -3.02 9.79 -9.07
C THR A 163 -3.96 9.50 -7.90
N ARG A 164 -5.19 9.07 -8.17
CA ARG A 164 -6.18 8.69 -7.15
C ARG A 164 -6.03 7.27 -6.65
N ALA A 165 -5.31 6.40 -7.36
CA ALA A 165 -5.28 4.95 -7.09
C ALA A 165 -4.88 4.59 -5.65
N GLY A 166 -4.03 5.42 -5.03
CA GLY A 166 -3.58 5.25 -3.65
C GLY A 166 -4.65 5.54 -2.60
N ALA A 167 -5.63 6.38 -2.91
CA ALA A 167 -6.68 6.85 -1.99
C ALA A 167 -8.01 6.10 -2.13
N LEU A 168 -8.12 5.15 -3.06
CA LEU A 168 -9.36 4.40 -3.28
C LEU A 168 -9.40 3.12 -2.43
N ASP A 169 -10.54 2.89 -1.79
CA ASP A 169 -10.90 1.57 -1.26
C ASP A 169 -11.37 0.68 -2.42
N TRP A 170 -10.46 -0.14 -2.93
CA TRP A 170 -10.70 -1.03 -4.06
C TRP A 170 -11.81 -2.05 -3.82
N PHE A 171 -12.08 -2.42 -2.56
CA PHE A 171 -13.12 -3.39 -2.17
C PHE A 171 -14.52 -2.78 -2.04
N SER A 172 -14.60 -1.45 -2.06
CA SER A 172 -15.87 -0.72 -2.05
C SER A 172 -16.48 -0.51 -3.44
N GLN A 173 -16.04 -1.26 -4.46
CA GLN A 173 -16.52 -1.06 -5.83
C GLN A 173 -18.05 -1.13 -5.93
N GLN A 174 -18.64 -0.15 -6.61
CA GLN A 174 -20.05 -0.18 -7.01
C GLN A 174 -20.19 0.22 -8.48
N VAL A 175 -21.19 -0.36 -9.16
CA VAL A 175 -21.54 -0.02 -10.55
C VAL A 175 -22.95 0.56 -10.58
N SER A 176 -23.13 1.67 -11.28
CA SER A 176 -24.40 2.40 -11.36
C SER A 176 -24.59 3.09 -12.71
N GLU A 177 -25.83 3.44 -13.06
CA GLU A 177 -26.15 4.18 -14.30
C GLU A 177 -25.81 5.68 -14.20
N GLN A 178 -25.64 6.19 -12.98
CA GLN A 178 -25.32 7.59 -12.69
C GLN A 178 -24.16 7.67 -11.69
N PRO A 179 -23.40 8.79 -11.65
CA PRO A 179 -22.40 9.01 -10.62
C PRO A 179 -23.00 8.87 -9.21
N SER A 180 -22.22 8.38 -8.26
CA SER A 180 -22.62 8.31 -6.86
C SER A 180 -22.86 9.71 -6.28
N ASN A 181 -23.97 9.87 -5.56
CA ASN A 181 -24.26 11.07 -4.75
C ASN A 181 -23.68 11.00 -3.33
N ASP A 182 -23.13 9.84 -2.93
CA ASP A 182 -22.43 9.71 -1.66
C ASP A 182 -21.15 10.57 -1.66
N PRO A 183 -21.00 11.55 -0.76
CA PRO A 183 -19.85 12.45 -0.74
C PRO A 183 -18.52 11.74 -0.49
N ARG A 184 -18.56 10.51 0.03
CA ARG A 184 -17.37 9.66 0.25
C ARG A 184 -16.86 9.02 -1.03
N ARG A 185 -17.64 9.02 -2.11
CA ARG A 185 -17.33 8.26 -3.31
C ARG A 185 -16.77 9.13 -4.42
N VAL A 186 -15.90 8.53 -5.22
CA VAL A 186 -15.46 9.05 -6.52
C VAL A 186 -15.97 8.10 -7.59
N SER A 187 -16.57 8.66 -8.64
CA SER A 187 -17.14 7.90 -9.75
C SER A 187 -16.34 8.12 -11.02
N PHE A 188 -16.09 7.04 -11.74
CA PHE A 188 -15.39 7.00 -13.02
C PHE A 188 -16.35 6.47 -14.08
N GLN A 189 -16.47 7.16 -15.20
CA GLN A 189 -17.29 6.66 -16.30
C GLN A 189 -16.57 5.49 -16.98
N GLY A 190 -17.22 4.34 -16.99
CA GLY A 190 -16.73 3.14 -17.65
C GLY A 190 -16.88 3.19 -19.16
N VAL A 191 -16.15 2.33 -19.85
CA VAL A 191 -16.17 2.22 -21.32
C VAL A 191 -17.52 1.77 -21.87
N ASP A 192 -18.38 1.19 -21.03
CA ASP A 192 -19.74 0.77 -21.36
C ASP A 192 -20.80 1.84 -21.06
N GLY A 193 -20.38 3.04 -20.65
CA GLY A 193 -21.25 4.17 -20.34
C GLY A 193 -21.78 4.20 -18.90
N ARG A 194 -21.66 3.11 -18.14
CA ARG A 194 -22.03 3.07 -16.71
C ARG A 194 -20.92 3.69 -15.87
N TYR A 195 -21.19 3.94 -14.59
CA TYR A 195 -20.21 4.47 -13.64
C TYR A 195 -19.71 3.37 -12.73
N ILE A 196 -18.39 3.33 -12.53
CA ILE A 196 -17.73 2.54 -11.49
C ILE A 196 -17.31 3.52 -10.41
N SER A 197 -17.68 3.27 -9.16
CA SER A 197 -17.33 4.13 -8.05
C SER A 197 -16.66 3.40 -6.91
N PHE A 198 -15.80 4.12 -6.20
CA PHE A 198 -15.05 3.67 -5.04
C PHE A 198 -15.22 4.70 -3.92
N VAL A 199 -15.18 4.23 -2.68
CA VAL A 199 -14.97 5.09 -1.52
C VAL A 199 -13.55 5.64 -1.59
N ASP A 200 -13.46 6.95 -1.39
CA ASP A 200 -12.22 7.69 -1.18
C ASP A 200 -11.92 7.66 0.32
N ILE A 201 -10.78 7.05 0.66
CA ILE A 201 -10.40 6.71 2.04
C ILE A 201 -10.27 7.96 2.90
N GLU A 202 -9.68 9.03 2.36
CA GLU A 202 -9.50 10.28 3.10
C GLU A 202 -10.84 10.99 3.33
N LYS A 203 -11.76 10.97 2.35
CA LYS A 203 -13.10 11.54 2.53
C LYS A 203 -13.94 10.75 3.52
N ASP A 204 -13.91 9.42 3.46
CA ASP A 204 -14.61 8.56 4.42
C ASP A 204 -14.09 8.80 5.83
N PHE A 205 -12.77 8.82 6.00
CA PHE A 205 -12.15 9.11 7.28
C PHE A 205 -12.47 10.52 7.79
N ALA A 206 -12.42 11.55 6.94
CA ALA A 206 -12.75 12.93 7.36
C ALA A 206 -14.16 13.03 7.93
N LEU A 207 -15.14 12.41 7.27
CA LEU A 207 -16.52 12.38 7.74
C LEU A 207 -16.65 11.56 9.03
N TRP A 208 -16.05 10.37 9.09
CA TRP A 208 -16.06 9.54 10.30
C TRP A 208 -15.41 10.25 11.50
N PHE A 209 -14.25 10.86 11.30
CA PHE A 209 -13.50 11.54 12.35
C PHE A 209 -14.31 12.70 12.93
N ARG A 210 -14.98 13.48 12.07
CA ARG A 210 -15.85 14.58 12.50
C ARG A 210 -17.12 14.09 13.19
N ASP A 211 -17.87 13.21 12.52
CA ASP A 211 -19.25 12.90 12.88
C ASP A 211 -19.39 11.78 13.91
N VAL A 212 -18.33 10.97 14.07
CA VAL A 212 -18.32 9.83 15.00
C VAL A 212 -17.28 10.05 16.08
N PHE A 213 -16.00 10.18 15.72
CA PHE A 213 -14.92 10.22 16.70
C PHE A 213 -14.94 11.49 17.54
N LEU A 214 -14.96 12.68 16.92
CA LEU A 214 -15.01 13.96 17.62
C LEU A 214 -16.39 14.22 18.25
N ALA A 215 -17.46 13.63 17.73
CA ALA A 215 -18.80 13.83 18.28
C ALA A 215 -18.91 13.35 19.74
N GLN A 216 -18.15 12.31 20.14
CA GLN A 216 -18.22 11.72 21.47
C GLN A 216 -16.81 11.41 22.05
N LEU A 217 -16.38 12.24 23.01
CA LEU A 217 -15.02 12.22 23.58
C LEU A 217 -14.96 11.76 25.05
N ASP A 218 -15.96 11.01 25.52
CA ASP A 218 -15.92 10.34 26.82
C ASP A 218 -14.96 9.14 26.83
N ASP A 219 -14.58 8.67 28.03
CA ASP A 219 -13.58 7.61 28.22
C ASP A 219 -13.96 6.31 27.49
N ASP A 220 -15.24 5.94 27.52
CA ASP A 220 -15.75 4.72 26.90
C ASP A 220 -15.66 4.80 25.37
N SER A 221 -16.01 5.96 24.79
CA SER A 221 -15.95 6.20 23.35
C SER A 221 -14.52 6.27 22.84
N LEU A 222 -13.63 6.97 23.55
CA LEU A 222 -12.20 7.00 23.23
C LEU A 222 -11.61 5.60 23.26
N LYS A 223 -11.99 4.78 24.26
CA LYS A 223 -11.54 3.40 24.36
C LYS A 223 -12.08 2.53 23.23
N ALA A 224 -13.36 2.65 22.90
CA ALA A 224 -14.00 1.87 21.84
C ALA A 224 -13.42 2.18 20.45
N HIS A 225 -12.98 3.42 20.22
CA HIS A 225 -12.36 3.88 18.99
C HIS A 225 -10.83 3.85 19.02
N SER A 226 -10.22 3.16 19.98
CA SER A 226 -8.78 2.98 20.07
C SER A 226 -8.39 1.53 19.83
N TYR A 227 -7.20 1.34 19.29
CA TYR A 227 -6.60 0.03 19.17
C TYR A 227 -6.24 -0.52 20.55
N SER A 228 -6.10 -1.84 20.69
CA SER A 228 -5.86 -2.48 22.00
C SER A 228 -4.57 -1.98 22.66
N ARG A 229 -3.57 -1.66 21.85
CA ARG A 229 -2.31 -1.02 22.22
C ARG A 229 -2.18 0.30 21.46
N VAL A 230 -1.90 1.38 22.16
CA VAL A 230 -1.78 2.73 21.58
C VAL A 230 -0.39 3.27 21.87
N TRP A 231 0.24 3.83 20.83
CA TRP A 231 1.53 4.49 20.92
C TRP A 231 1.34 5.98 21.18
N HIS A 232 2.18 6.56 22.02
CA HIS A 232 2.10 7.97 22.31
C HIS A 232 3.48 8.62 22.47
N GLY A 233 3.55 9.87 22.03
CA GLY A 233 4.72 10.72 22.06
C GLY A 233 4.38 12.22 22.16
N GLN A 234 5.42 13.04 22.16
CA GLN A 234 5.42 14.50 22.11
C GLN A 234 5.93 15.03 20.76
N GLY A 235 6.34 14.17 19.82
CA GLY A 235 6.60 14.50 18.42
C GLY A 235 7.96 15.16 18.16
N SER A 236 8.70 15.51 19.21
CA SER A 236 10.07 16.05 19.11
C SER A 236 11.15 14.99 19.29
N GLU A 237 10.77 13.84 19.84
CA GLU A 237 11.64 12.70 20.15
C GLU A 237 11.70 11.68 19.01
N SER A 238 12.70 10.79 19.07
CA SER A 238 12.81 9.68 18.12
C SER A 238 11.59 8.76 18.25
N LEU A 239 11.18 8.10 17.15
CA LEU A 239 10.14 7.06 17.22
C LEU A 239 10.52 5.90 18.16
N ASP A 240 11.81 5.68 18.39
CA ASP A 240 12.32 4.69 19.36
C ASP A 240 11.99 5.05 20.81
N ASP A 241 11.73 6.33 21.10
CA ASP A 241 11.38 6.83 22.43
C ASP A 241 9.86 6.84 22.66
N TRP A 242 9.06 6.53 21.64
CA TRP A 242 7.60 6.46 21.76
C TRP A 242 7.19 5.29 22.64
N GLN A 243 6.25 5.54 23.54
CA GLN A 243 5.76 4.53 24.46
C GLN A 243 4.51 3.87 23.91
N ALA A 244 4.40 2.56 24.11
CA ALA A 244 3.21 1.79 23.77
C ALA A 244 2.65 1.15 25.03
N ALA A 245 1.35 1.34 25.27
CA ALA A 245 0.68 0.72 26.41
C ALA A 245 -0.74 0.27 26.03
N PRO A 246 -1.35 -0.65 26.80
CA PRO A 246 -2.76 -0.98 26.64
C PRO A 246 -3.63 0.28 26.71
N VAL A 247 -4.66 0.38 25.87
CA VAL A 247 -5.52 1.59 25.78
C VAL A 247 -6.04 2.08 27.14
N GLY A 248 -6.39 1.17 28.04
CA GLY A 248 -6.88 1.54 29.39
C GLY A 248 -5.83 2.28 30.22
N ASP A 249 -4.54 1.95 30.04
CA ASP A 249 -3.45 2.61 30.74
C ASP A 249 -3.14 3.97 30.12
N VAL A 250 -3.14 4.04 28.78
CA VAL A 250 -2.95 5.28 28.02
C VAL A 250 -4.02 6.30 28.38
N LEU A 251 -5.30 5.91 28.40
CA LEU A 251 -6.38 6.82 28.78
C LEU A 251 -6.25 7.27 30.24
N ARG A 252 -5.92 6.38 31.18
CA ARG A 252 -5.70 6.80 32.57
C ARG A 252 -4.59 7.84 32.72
N GLN A 253 -3.54 7.77 31.90
CA GLN A 253 -2.39 8.66 31.98
C GLN A 253 -2.58 9.97 31.20
N HIS A 254 -3.23 9.90 30.03
CA HIS A 254 -3.22 10.98 29.05
C HIS A 254 -4.60 11.54 28.69
N VAL A 255 -5.71 11.00 29.20
CA VAL A 255 -7.06 11.39 28.74
C VAL A 255 -7.36 12.87 28.91
N ALA A 256 -6.85 13.52 29.97
CA ALA A 256 -7.08 14.95 30.19
C ALA A 256 -6.47 15.80 29.06
N GLU A 257 -5.24 15.49 28.67
CA GLU A 257 -4.53 16.19 27.60
C GLU A 257 -5.11 15.83 26.22
N LEU A 258 -5.31 14.54 25.96
CA LEU A 258 -5.90 14.02 24.74
C LEU A 258 -7.28 14.66 24.48
N ARG A 259 -8.18 14.63 25.47
CA ARG A 259 -9.51 15.23 25.36
C ARG A 259 -9.43 16.72 25.11
N LYS A 260 -8.57 17.45 25.83
CA LYS A 260 -8.41 18.90 25.64
C LYS A 260 -8.03 19.24 24.20
N ARG A 261 -7.12 18.46 23.59
CA ARG A 261 -6.73 18.65 22.18
C ARG A 261 -7.84 18.29 21.22
N LEU A 262 -8.47 17.13 21.37
CA LEU A 262 -9.58 16.70 20.52
C LEU A 262 -10.78 17.66 20.59
N GLU A 263 -11.08 18.22 21.75
CA GLU A 263 -12.10 19.27 21.92
C GLU A 263 -11.75 20.55 21.17
N THR A 264 -10.47 20.92 21.13
CA THR A 264 -9.99 22.08 20.36
C THR A 264 -10.19 21.83 18.86
N LEU A 265 -9.86 20.64 18.38
CA LEU A 265 -10.10 20.24 16.99
C LEU A 265 -11.58 20.22 16.64
N ARG A 266 -12.43 19.71 17.54
CA ARG A 266 -13.88 19.69 17.37
C ARG A 266 -14.47 21.09 17.25
N ALA A 267 -14.02 22.03 18.09
CA ALA A 267 -14.53 23.39 18.09
C ALA A 267 -14.04 24.23 16.90
N SER A 268 -12.80 24.03 16.47
CA SER A 268 -12.18 24.84 15.41
C SER A 268 -12.36 24.28 14.00
N GLY A 269 -12.45 22.96 13.86
CA GLY A 269 -12.28 22.28 12.57
C GLY A 269 -10.86 22.45 11.98
N GLY A 270 -9.90 22.93 12.78
CA GLY A 270 -8.55 23.28 12.34
C GLY A 270 -7.61 22.09 12.20
N TYR A 271 -7.99 21.10 11.40
CA TYR A 271 -7.19 19.92 11.12
C TYR A 271 -7.20 19.53 9.64
N GLY A 272 -6.13 18.87 9.20
CA GLY A 272 -6.07 18.15 7.92
C GLY A 272 -6.21 16.66 8.15
N VAL A 273 -6.71 15.94 7.15
CA VAL A 273 -6.62 14.48 7.09
C VAL A 273 -5.75 14.08 5.92
N ARG A 274 -5.01 12.98 6.09
CA ARG A 274 -4.19 12.40 5.03
C ARG A 274 -4.01 10.91 5.25
N GLN A 275 -3.95 10.14 4.17
CA GLN A 275 -3.47 8.76 4.23
C GLN A 275 -1.96 8.74 4.43
N ASP A 276 -1.51 8.01 5.45
CA ASP A 276 -0.09 7.81 5.72
C ASP A 276 0.49 6.82 4.70
N ASP A 277 1.74 7.03 4.29
CA ASP A 277 2.47 6.12 3.41
C ASP A 277 3.28 5.07 4.17
N MET A 278 3.34 5.16 5.51
CA MET A 278 4.09 4.22 6.35
C MET A 278 3.20 3.31 7.22
N GLY A 279 3.71 2.11 7.50
CA GLY A 279 3.03 1.08 8.31
C GLY A 279 3.29 1.14 9.81
N TRP A 280 4.12 2.07 10.29
CA TRP A 280 4.40 2.21 11.72
C TRP A 280 3.09 2.53 12.49
N PRO A 281 2.85 1.95 13.68
CA PRO A 281 3.78 1.19 14.52
C PRO A 281 3.73 -0.33 14.35
N PHE A 282 3.12 -0.82 13.27
CA PHE A 282 3.07 -2.25 12.99
C PHE A 282 4.40 -2.75 12.43
N ASP A 283 4.70 -4.03 12.68
CA ASP A 283 5.86 -4.71 12.13
C ASP A 283 5.45 -6.03 11.46
N PRO A 284 6.06 -6.41 10.31
CA PRO A 284 5.71 -7.65 9.61
C PRO A 284 5.86 -8.94 10.41
N GLU A 285 6.69 -8.96 11.46
CA GLU A 285 6.90 -10.14 12.30
C GLU A 285 5.82 -10.26 13.39
N SER A 286 5.45 -9.15 14.05
CA SER A 286 4.44 -9.14 15.12
C SER A 286 3.02 -9.02 14.60
N ASP A 287 2.82 -8.34 13.47
CA ASP A 287 1.52 -8.01 12.92
C ASP A 287 1.40 -8.41 11.42
N PRO A 288 1.74 -9.67 11.06
CA PRO A 288 1.86 -10.12 9.68
C PRO A 288 0.58 -9.94 8.85
N GLN A 289 -0.58 -9.82 9.49
CA GLN A 289 -1.88 -9.60 8.85
C GLN A 289 -1.99 -8.25 8.13
N TYR A 290 -1.19 -7.24 8.51
CA TYR A 290 -1.24 -5.91 7.89
C TYR A 290 -0.25 -5.71 6.75
N PHE A 291 0.59 -6.72 6.47
CA PHE A 291 1.64 -6.63 5.47
C PHE A 291 1.36 -7.56 4.31
N ASP A 292 1.82 -7.18 3.12
CA ASP A 292 1.74 -8.01 1.93
C ASP A 292 2.88 -9.04 1.86
N ASN A 293 2.99 -9.74 0.73
CA ASN A 293 3.98 -10.79 0.56
C ASN A 293 5.43 -10.28 0.45
N CYS A 294 5.63 -8.99 0.18
CA CYS A 294 6.94 -8.30 0.24
C CYS A 294 7.28 -7.83 1.66
N GLY A 295 6.29 -7.81 2.56
CA GLY A 295 6.45 -7.20 3.88
C GLY A 295 6.20 -5.70 3.86
N ASP A 296 5.55 -5.17 2.82
CA ASP A 296 5.11 -3.78 2.77
C ASP A 296 3.72 -3.67 3.42
N PHE A 297 3.48 -2.56 4.13
CA PHE A 297 2.19 -2.36 4.78
C PHE A 297 1.09 -2.24 3.72
N ALA A 298 0.09 -3.11 3.82
CA ALA A 298 -0.97 -3.26 2.83
C ALA A 298 -2.04 -2.18 3.02
N GLN A 299 -1.69 -0.93 2.72
CA GLN A 299 -2.58 0.25 2.77
C GLN A 299 -3.92 0.03 2.04
N TRP A 300 -3.91 -0.77 0.99
CA TRP A 300 -5.09 -1.09 0.18
C TRP A 300 -6.07 -2.07 0.86
N MET A 301 -5.63 -2.80 1.89
CA MET A 301 -6.48 -3.66 2.73
C MET A 301 -6.83 -3.00 4.06
N THR A 302 -5.83 -2.42 4.72
CA THR A 302 -5.96 -1.77 6.04
C THR A 302 -5.40 -0.35 5.95
N PRO A 303 -6.14 0.62 5.39
CA PRO A 303 -5.65 1.98 5.26
C PRO A 303 -5.26 2.57 6.62
N LYS A 304 -4.07 3.19 6.67
CA LYS A 304 -3.64 4.05 7.78
C LYS A 304 -3.88 5.50 7.39
N VAL A 305 -4.58 6.22 8.25
CA VAL A 305 -4.98 7.61 8.03
C VAL A 305 -4.71 8.44 9.27
N SER A 306 -4.29 9.68 9.08
CA SER A 306 -3.92 10.58 10.16
C SER A 306 -4.80 11.83 10.14
N ALA A 307 -5.16 12.31 11.33
CA ALA A 307 -5.68 13.65 11.55
C ALA A 307 -4.60 14.50 12.23
N MET A 308 -4.31 15.68 11.69
CA MET A 308 -3.22 16.55 12.18
C MET A 308 -3.72 17.98 12.42
N GLU A 309 -3.33 18.58 13.54
CA GLU A 309 -3.63 20.00 13.83
C GLU A 309 -2.95 20.92 12.82
N HIS A 310 -3.62 22.03 12.46
CA HIS A 310 -3.05 23.14 11.69
C HIS A 310 -2.32 22.72 10.41
N TRP A 311 -3.00 21.93 9.58
CA TRP A 311 -2.54 21.63 8.23
C TRP A 311 -2.68 22.85 7.32
N GLU A 312 -1.61 23.65 7.18
CA GLU A 312 -1.40 24.47 5.99
C GLU A 312 -0.65 23.63 4.95
N GLN A 313 -1.18 23.57 3.72
CA GLN A 313 -0.58 22.76 2.65
C GLN A 313 0.85 23.23 2.36
N GLY A 314 1.85 22.42 2.75
CA GLY A 314 3.27 22.70 2.51
C GLY A 314 4.10 23.15 3.72
N SER A 315 3.51 23.30 4.92
CA SER A 315 4.24 23.61 6.16
C SER A 315 4.17 22.46 7.18
N PHE A 316 4.79 21.33 6.85
CA PHE A 316 4.84 20.19 7.77
C PHE A 316 6.03 20.33 8.73
N GLU A 317 5.75 20.66 10.00
CA GLU A 317 6.70 20.53 11.10
C GLU A 317 6.12 19.58 12.17
N PRO A 318 6.43 18.27 12.12
CA PRO A 318 5.80 17.25 12.97
C PRO A 318 5.97 17.50 14.47
N ALA A 319 7.02 18.20 14.89
CA ALA A 319 7.27 18.54 16.29
C ALA A 319 6.38 19.66 16.84
N LYS A 320 5.61 20.36 15.99
CA LYS A 320 4.81 21.54 16.39
C LYS A 320 3.30 21.29 16.46
N HIS A 321 2.83 20.18 15.88
CA HIS A 321 1.40 19.92 15.71
C HIS A 321 1.03 18.57 16.33
N ALA A 322 -0.12 18.49 17.01
CA ALA A 322 -0.61 17.20 17.43
C ALA A 322 -1.07 16.38 16.22
N SER A 323 -0.81 15.08 16.26
CA SER A 323 -1.21 14.11 15.25
C SER A 323 -1.92 12.92 15.89
N PHE A 324 -2.87 12.36 15.18
CA PHE A 324 -3.67 11.21 15.59
C PHE A 324 -3.74 10.24 14.43
N ASP A 325 -3.10 9.09 14.58
CA ASP A 325 -3.01 8.06 13.56
C ASP A 325 -4.03 6.95 13.82
N PHE A 326 -4.71 6.52 12.77
CA PHE A 326 -5.74 5.51 12.81
C PHE A 326 -5.48 4.44 11.75
N ILE A 327 -5.91 3.22 12.04
CA ILE A 327 -6.13 2.20 11.00
C ILE A 327 -7.61 1.93 10.82
N ARG A 328 -8.01 1.60 9.60
CA ARG A 328 -9.35 1.08 9.32
C ARG A 328 -9.40 -0.43 9.58
N THR A 329 -10.32 -0.84 10.45
CA THR A 329 -10.62 -2.26 10.71
C THR A 329 -12.02 -2.61 10.19
N ALA A 330 -12.41 -3.89 10.26
CA ALA A 330 -13.77 -4.32 9.95
C ALA A 330 -14.83 -3.60 10.81
N ASP A 331 -14.47 -3.20 12.03
CA ASP A 331 -15.36 -2.54 13.00
C ASP A 331 -15.21 -1.00 13.00
N GLY A 332 -14.61 -0.44 11.94
CA GLY A 332 -14.34 0.98 11.78
C GLY A 332 -12.90 1.39 12.14
N TYR A 333 -12.67 2.70 12.21
CA TYR A 333 -11.34 3.24 12.49
C TYR A 333 -10.95 3.09 13.97
N ARG A 334 -9.66 2.87 14.20
CA ARG A 334 -9.06 2.67 15.53
C ARG A 334 -7.81 3.52 15.68
N LEU A 335 -7.75 4.36 16.71
CA LEU A 335 -6.59 5.16 17.09
C LEU A 335 -5.44 4.22 17.46
N VAL A 336 -4.33 4.28 16.73
CA VAL A 336 -3.14 3.46 16.96
C VAL A 336 -2.00 4.25 17.55
N ALA A 337 -1.90 5.53 17.23
CA ALA A 337 -0.87 6.39 17.77
C ALA A 337 -1.33 7.83 17.87
N PHE A 338 -0.77 8.58 18.82
CA PHE A 338 -0.92 10.03 18.83
C PHE A 338 0.36 10.74 19.32
N SER A 339 0.60 11.93 18.79
CA SER A 339 1.60 12.85 19.29
C SER A 339 0.92 14.09 19.82
N ILE A 340 1.26 14.53 21.03
CA ILE A 340 0.84 15.84 21.54
C ILE A 340 2.09 16.60 22.01
N PRO A 341 2.56 17.60 21.25
CA PRO A 341 3.70 18.40 21.63
C PRO A 341 3.51 19.12 22.97
N LYS A 342 4.58 19.16 23.77
CA LYS A 342 4.65 20.00 24.96
C LYS A 342 4.54 21.48 24.55
N GLN A 343 3.69 22.23 25.25
CA GLN A 343 3.54 23.67 25.06
C GLN A 343 4.69 24.47 25.64
#